data_AF-A0A9P1MN97-F1
#
_entry.id   AF-A0A9P1MN97-F1
#
_cell.length_a   1.000
_cell.length_b   1.000
_cell.length_c   1.000
_cell.angle_alpha   90.00
_cell.angle_beta   90.00
_cell.angle_gamma   90.00
#
_symmetry.space_group_name_H-M   'P 1'
#
loop_
_entity.id
_entity.type
_entity.pdbx_description
1 polymer ?
#
loop_
_entity_poly.entity_id
_entity_poly.type
_entity_poly.pdbx_seq_one_letter_code
_entity_poly.pdbx_strand_id
1 'polypeptide(L)' 'MFGIIYITLFCLKMSLGATFYNAVGRRFSTLFLATAFGAYIANYTFNTATDGYWNTVNAGKQWKDVKNTITVESE' A
#
# COMPACT_ATOMS: atom_id res chain seq x y z
N MET A 1 14.84 21.81 -37.27
CA MET A 1 14.52 22.17 -35.86
C MET A 1 13.14 21.66 -35.42
N PHE A 2 12.10 21.71 -36.26
CA PHE A 2 10.77 21.16 -35.94
C PHE A 2 10.72 19.64 -35.72
N GLY A 3 11.52 18.84 -36.43
CA GLY A 3 11.53 17.37 -36.28
C GLY A 3 12.10 16.87 -34.95
N ILE A 4 13.05 17.59 -34.34
CA ILE A 4 13.62 17.24 -33.03
C ILE A 4 12.55 17.44 -31.95
N ILE A 5 11.82 18.55 -32.02
CA ILE A 5 10.72 18.89 -31.09
C ILE A 5 9.60 17.83 -31.13
N TYR A 6 9.22 17.35 -32.32
CA TYR A 6 8.22 16.28 -32.46
C TYR A 6 8.67 14.93 -31.89
N ILE A 7 9.95 14.58 -32.01
CA ILE A 7 10.52 13.35 -31.43
C ILE A 7 10.54 13.41 -29.90
N THR A 8 10.90 14.55 -29.30
CA THR A 8 10.85 14.72 -27.84
C THR A 8 9.42 14.71 -27.31
N LEU A 9 8.46 15.33 -28.01
CA LEU A 9 7.03 15.29 -27.67
C LEU A 9 6.40 13.89 -27.80
N PHE A 10 6.86 13.08 -28.76
CA PHE A 10 6.41 11.69 -28.93
C PHE A 10 7.00 10.75 -27.85
N CYS A 11 8.26 10.96 -27.46
CA CYS A 11 8.92 10.20 -26.39
C CYS A 11 8.35 10.50 -24.99
N LEU A 12 7.87 11.73 -24.76
CA LEU A 12 7.22 12.13 -23.51
C LEU A 12 5.85 11.45 -23.27
N LYS A 13 5.31 10.75 -24.28
CA LYS A 13 3.99 10.10 -24.22
C LYS A 13 4.05 8.65 -23.73
N MET A 14 5.03 8.28 -22.93
CA MET A 14 4.95 7.05 -22.13
C MET A 14 4.03 7.30 -20.95
N SER A 15 2.74 7.03 -21.15
CA SER A 15 1.76 7.03 -20.06
C SER A 15 2.23 6.13 -18.92
N LEU A 16 2.01 6.52 -17.66
CA LEU A 16 2.27 5.68 -16.48
C LEU A 16 1.66 4.28 -16.64
N GLY A 17 0.49 4.18 -17.29
CA GLY A 17 -0.15 2.91 -17.61
C GLY A 17 0.62 2.09 -18.66
N ALA A 18 1.24 2.73 -19.65
CA ALA A 18 2.10 2.05 -20.63
C ALA A 18 3.39 1.52 -19.98
N THR A 19 3.96 2.28 -19.03
CA THR A 19 5.13 1.83 -18.25
C THR A 19 4.76 0.65 -17.35
N PHE A 20 3.65 0.73 -16.62
CA PHE A 20 3.17 -0.37 -15.77
C PHE A 20 2.85 -1.63 -16.60
N TYR A 21 2.16 -1.46 -17.74
CA TYR A 21 1.85 -2.58 -18.62
C TYR A 21 3.13 -3.25 -19.12
N ASN A 22 4.11 -2.50 -19.61
CA ASN A 22 5.36 -3.07 -20.10
C ASN A 22 6.22 -3.70 -18.99
N ALA A 23 6.21 -3.14 -17.78
CA ALA A 23 7.01 -3.63 -16.67
C ALA A 23 6.39 -4.83 -15.94
N VAL A 24 5.07 -4.84 -15.75
CA VAL A 24 4.36 -5.80 -14.88
C VAL A 24 3.26 -6.54 -15.63
N GLY A 25 2.40 -5.82 -16.35
CA GLY A 25 1.18 -6.35 -16.93
C GLY A 25 1.33 -7.16 -18.23
N ARG A 26 2.51 -7.11 -18.88
CA ARG A 26 2.73 -7.70 -20.21
C ARG A 26 2.73 -9.23 -20.20
N ARG A 27 3.17 -9.85 -19.10
CA ARG A 27 3.20 -11.32 -18.94
C ARG A 27 2.29 -11.73 -17.80
N PHE A 28 1.53 -12.81 -18.00
CA PHE A 28 0.61 -13.30 -16.97
C PHE A 28 1.34 -13.72 -15.69
N SER A 29 2.52 -14.34 -15.81
CA SER A 29 3.31 -14.76 -14.64
C SER A 29 3.78 -13.59 -13.78
N THR A 30 4.22 -12.49 -14.39
CA THR A 30 4.65 -11.28 -13.67
C THR A 30 3.46 -10.53 -13.08
N LEU A 31 2.33 -10.49 -13.80
CA LEU A 31 1.08 -9.93 -13.29
C LEU A 31 0.57 -10.72 -12.08
N PHE A 32 0.52 -12.05 -12.18
CA PHE A 32 0.08 -12.93 -11.10
C PHE A 32 0.96 -12.77 -9.85
N LEU A 33 2.29 -12.76 -10.02
CA LEU A 33 3.22 -12.52 -8.92
C LEU A 33 2.99 -11.14 -8.28
N ALA A 34 2.89 -10.09 -9.09
CA ALA A 34 2.66 -8.73 -8.60
C ALA A 34 1.33 -8.60 -7.86
N THR A 35 0.28 -9.26 -8.33
CA THR A 35 -1.03 -9.25 -7.66
C THR A 35 -1.01 -10.06 -6.37
N ALA A 36 -0.43 -11.26 -6.35
CA ALA A 36 -0.36 -12.09 -5.14
C ALA A 36 0.47 -11.41 -4.04
N PHE A 37 1.64 -10.89 -4.41
CA PHE A 37 2.50 -10.15 -3.49
C PHE A 37 1.88 -8.81 -3.07
N GLY A 38 1.25 -8.10 -4.00
CA GLY A 38 0.51 -6.88 -3.73
C GLY A 38 -0.64 -7.10 -2.74
N ALA A 39 -1.40 -8.19 -2.88
CA ALA A 39 -2.47 -8.55 -1.96
C ALA A 39 -1.94 -8.82 -0.55
N TYR A 40 -0.79 -9.50 -0.43
CA TYR A 40 -0.15 -9.75 0.87
C TYR A 40 0.26 -8.43 1.55
N ILE A 41 0.98 -7.56 0.84
CA ILE A 41 1.41 -6.26 1.36
C ILE A 41 0.20 -5.40 1.72
N ALA A 42 -0.79 -5.33 0.85
CA ALA A 42 -2.01 -4.56 1.08
C ALA A 42 -2.73 -5.03 2.33
N ASN A 43 -2.89 -6.35 2.53
CA ASN A 43 -3.54 -6.90 3.71
C ASN A 43 -2.76 -6.54 4.99
N TYR A 44 -1.44 -6.77 5.02
CA TYR A 44 -0.62 -6.42 6.18
C TYR A 44 -0.68 -4.93 6.53
N THR A 45 -0.56 -4.08 5.51
CA THR A 45 -0.55 -2.63 5.66
C THR A 45 -1.92 -2.13 6.11
N PHE A 46 -3.00 -2.63 5.51
CA PHE A 46 -4.36 -2.26 5.84
C PHE A 46 -4.70 -2.68 7.27
N ASN A 47 -4.39 -3.91 7.65
CA ASN A 47 -4.64 -4.39 9.02
C ASN A 47 -3.89 -3.53 10.04
N THR A 48 -2.60 -3.26 9.81
CA THR A 48 -1.80 -2.42 10.72
C THR A 48 -2.34 -0.98 10.81
N ALA A 49 -2.71 -0.39 9.67
CA ALA A 49 -3.25 0.97 9.64
C ALA A 49 -4.62 1.06 10.33
N THR A 50 -5.50 0.10 10.06
CA THR A 50 -6.84 0.03 10.67
C THR A 50 -6.74 -0.26 12.16
N ASP A 51 -5.87 -1.17 12.61
CA ASP A 51 -5.62 -1.41 14.03
C ASP A 51 -5.06 -0.17 14.71
N GLY A 52 -4.10 0.53 14.07
CA GLY A 52 -3.56 1.79 14.57
C GLY A 52 -4.65 2.85 14.75
N TYR A 53 -5.49 3.03 13.74
CA TYR A 53 -6.62 3.95 13.80
C TYR A 53 -7.66 3.54 14.87
N TRP A 54 -7.96 2.26 14.97
CA TRP A 54 -8.88 1.75 15.99
C TRP A 54 -8.36 2.00 17.40
N ASN A 55 -7.05 1.84 17.58
CA ASN A 55 -6.40 2.01 18.86
C ASN A 55 -6.41 3.46 19.33
N THR A 56 -6.26 4.42 18.41
CA THR A 56 -6.27 5.85 18.74
C THR A 56 -7.69 6.32 19.07
N VAL A 57 -8.69 5.87 18.33
CA VAL A 57 -10.10 6.26 18.55
C VAL A 57 -10.66 5.64 19.83
N ASN A 58 -10.29 4.40 20.14
CA ASN A 58 -10.77 3.68 21.33
C ASN A 58 -9.74 3.62 22.47
N ALA A 59 -8.83 4.59 22.52
CA ALA A 59 -7.83 4.68 23.58
C ALA A 59 -8.52 4.73 24.96
N GLY A 60 -8.05 3.91 25.89
CA GLY A 60 -8.57 3.85 27.27
C GLY A 60 -9.85 3.03 27.46
N LYS A 61 -10.48 2.54 26.38
CA LYS A 61 -11.64 1.64 26.44
C LYS A 61 -11.28 0.19 26.14
N GLN A 62 -10.12 -0.05 25.56
CA GLN A 62 -9.72 -1.38 25.14
C GLN A 62 -9.22 -2.18 26.33
N TRP A 63 -9.47 -3.49 26.32
CA TRP A 63 -9.02 -4.39 27.38
C TRP A 63 -7.52 -4.29 27.65
N LYS A 64 -6.69 -4.12 26.61
CA LYS A 64 -5.24 -3.92 26.75
C LYS A 64 -4.86 -2.66 27.54
N ASP A 65 -5.70 -1.63 27.53
CA ASP A 65 -5.47 -0.38 28.27
C ASP A 65 -5.97 -0.52 29.71
N VAL A 66 -7.16 -1.12 29.88
CA VAL A 66 -7.83 -1.29 31.18
C VAL A 66 -7.16 -2.35 32.05
N LYS A 67 -6.64 -3.42 31.45
CA LYS A 67 -5.96 -4.50 32.17
C LYS A 67 -4.76 -3.98 32.96
N ASN A 68 -3.98 -3.06 32.39
CA ASN A 68 -2.82 -2.50 33.07
C ASN A 68 -3.22 -1.82 34.38
N THR A 69 -4.36 -1.14 34.44
CA THR A 69 -4.86 -0.51 35.66
C THR A 69 -5.27 -1.54 36.72
N ILE A 70 -5.98 -2.60 36.34
CA ILE A 70 -6.50 -3.61 37.28
C ILE A 70 -5.37 -4.42 37.92
N THR A 71 -4.37 -4.84 37.13
CA THR A 71 -3.27 -5.65 37.65
C THR A 71 -2.40 -4.89 38.66
N VAL A 72 -2.32 -3.56 38.56
CA VAL A 72 -1.56 -2.70 39.49
C VAL A 72 -2.30 -2.51 40.82
N GLU A 73 -3.63 -2.57 40.83
CA GLU A 73 -4.42 -2.46 42.07
C GLU A 73 -4.54 -3.79 42.84
N SER A 74 -4.15 -4.90 42.23
CA SER A 74 -4.15 -6.24 42.85
C SER A 74 -2.82 -6.65 43.51
N GLU A 75 -1.81 -5.78 43.53
CA GLU A 75 -0.53 -5.93 44.24
C GLU A 75 -0.44 -4.98 45.45
#